data_AF-A0A7Y5U2N6-F1
#
_entry.id   AF-A0A7Y5U2N6-F1
#
_cell.length_a   1.000
_cell.length_b   1.000
_cell.length_c   1.000
_cell.angle_alpha   90.00
_cell.angle_beta   90.00
_cell.angle_gamma   90.00
#
_symmetry.space_group_name_H-M   'P 1'
#
loop_
_entity.id
_entity.type
_entity.pdbx_description
1 polymer ?
#
loop_
_entity_poly.entity_id
_entity_poly.type
_entity_poly.pdbx_seq_one_letter_code
_entity_poly.pdbx_strand_id
1 'polypeptide(L)'
;MKLSAAEARRLALRSLGFGAKRPANAGAAHVRATVSRLSAIQIDSVNVLARAHYLPTFSRYGPYPTSALDHMAHHTRELFEYWAHAACFLPVDLYPLMRWRMENQRAMWAGVSAKERQYIEAVYNEVAERGPLSAGELSMGGKSTGPWWGWSKGKVAIELLFRQGRVAVAGRRNFARVYDIPERVFPPELLHSAPVAAAEAKKALIVRAARAMGVGTARDIAQYFHIDAWWDRRWANGRRAPSDTGALFDELVDEGRLERAVVEGWTQPAFVAAGARIPRAADVRAIVSPFDPLLWERKWTKAVFGFDYQIEIYVPGPKRIYGYYVLPFLLGDRFAARVDLKADRKTSTMRVHGAYVESGVDTRVVAAALADELRSMAAWLSLETFAVQPKGNLAAPLKRALR
;
A
#
# COMPACT_ATOMS: atom_id res chain seq x y z
N MET A 1 -1.52 27.58 5.35
CA MET A 1 -2.91 27.35 5.84
C MET A 1 -2.95 26.94 7.31
N LYS A 2 -4.08 27.11 8.01
CA LYS A 2 -4.32 26.57 9.36
C LYS A 2 -5.45 25.53 9.29
N LEU A 3 -5.31 24.42 10.00
CA LEU A 3 -6.27 23.30 10.01
C LEU A 3 -6.56 22.87 11.44
N SER A 4 -7.85 22.72 11.79
CA SER A 4 -8.25 21.96 12.98
C SER A 4 -7.97 20.47 12.80
N ALA A 5 -7.95 19.72 13.90
CA ALA A 5 -7.78 18.26 13.85
C ALA A 5 -8.88 17.58 13.02
N ALA A 6 -10.12 18.09 13.06
CA ALA A 6 -11.24 17.57 12.28
C ALA A 6 -11.11 17.89 10.79
N GLU A 7 -10.59 19.07 10.41
CA GLU A 7 -10.32 19.41 9.01
C GLU A 7 -9.20 18.55 8.43
N ALA A 8 -8.14 18.29 9.20
CA ALA A 8 -7.05 17.40 8.81
C ALA A 8 -7.55 15.97 8.52
N ARG A 9 -8.38 15.39 9.40
CA ARG A 9 -9.00 14.06 9.16
C ARG A 9 -9.84 14.02 7.90
N ARG A 10 -10.74 15.00 7.75
CA ARG A 10 -11.64 15.12 6.60
C ARG A 10 -10.88 15.27 5.28
N LEU A 11 -9.82 16.09 5.27
CA LEU A 11 -8.93 16.24 4.13
C LEU A 11 -8.23 14.93 3.80
N ALA A 12 -7.63 14.24 4.79
CA ALA A 12 -6.94 12.97 4.57
C ALA A 12 -7.87 11.89 4.01
N LEU A 13 -9.06 11.72 4.58
CA LEU A 13 -10.06 10.77 4.11
C LEU A 13 -10.46 11.05 2.66
N ARG A 14 -10.77 12.31 2.34
CA ARG A 14 -11.17 12.71 0.99
C ARG A 14 -10.05 12.54 -0.03
N SER A 15 -8.82 12.86 0.34
CA SER A 15 -7.64 12.69 -0.51
C SER A 15 -7.39 11.23 -0.84
N LEU A 16 -7.50 10.34 0.15
CA LEU A 16 -7.40 8.89 0.00
C LEU A 16 -8.62 8.25 -0.69
N GLY A 17 -9.62 9.04 -1.09
CA GLY A 17 -10.78 8.57 -1.86
C GLY A 17 -11.94 8.04 -1.01
N PHE A 18 -11.94 8.24 0.30
CA PHE A 18 -13.08 7.95 1.16
C PHE A 18 -14.15 9.06 1.07
N GLY A 19 -15.41 8.70 1.36
CA GLY A 19 -16.55 9.62 1.35
C GLY A 19 -17.12 9.92 -0.04
N ALA A 20 -16.69 9.18 -1.08
CA ALA A 20 -17.39 9.17 -2.36
C ALA A 20 -18.69 8.36 -2.24
N LYS A 21 -19.72 8.74 -3.00
CA LYS A 21 -20.95 7.94 -3.10
C LYS A 21 -20.61 6.55 -3.65
N ARG A 22 -20.95 5.51 -2.91
CA ARG A 22 -20.76 4.13 -3.38
C ARG A 22 -21.72 3.85 -4.55
N PRO A 23 -21.23 3.31 -5.68
CA PRO A 23 -22.08 2.88 -6.78
C PRO A 23 -22.89 1.64 -6.36
N ALA A 24 -23.98 1.36 -7.09
CA ALA A 24 -24.67 0.07 -6.94
C ALA A 24 -23.76 -1.10 -7.36
N ASN A 25 -22.98 -0.90 -8.44
CA ASN A 25 -22.00 -1.85 -8.95
C ASN A 25 -20.67 -1.12 -9.20
N ALA A 26 -19.64 -1.44 -8.43
CA ALA A 26 -18.29 -0.96 -8.72
C ALA A 26 -17.62 -1.84 -9.78
N GLY A 27 -16.66 -1.27 -10.52
CA GLY A 27 -16.04 -1.91 -11.68
C GLY A 27 -14.71 -1.26 -12.04
N ALA A 28 -14.19 -1.53 -13.23
CA ALA A 28 -12.85 -1.09 -13.65
C ALA A 28 -12.61 0.42 -13.51
N ALA A 29 -13.61 1.26 -13.79
CA ALA A 29 -13.51 2.72 -13.60
C ALA A 29 -13.23 3.11 -12.14
N HIS A 30 -13.81 2.39 -11.17
CA HIS A 30 -13.63 2.63 -9.74
C HIS A 30 -12.29 2.08 -9.23
N VAL A 31 -11.80 0.97 -9.82
CA VAL A 31 -10.43 0.50 -9.60
C VAL A 31 -9.44 1.57 -10.08
N ARG A 32 -9.60 2.09 -11.31
CA ARG A 32 -8.77 3.17 -11.85
C ARG A 32 -8.84 4.43 -11.01
N ALA A 33 -10.01 4.82 -10.52
CA ALA A 33 -10.16 5.95 -9.61
C ALA A 33 -9.40 5.71 -8.29
N THR A 34 -9.46 4.49 -7.74
CA THR A 34 -8.71 4.12 -6.53
C THR A 34 -7.21 4.21 -6.78
N VAL A 35 -6.70 3.61 -7.85
CA VAL A 35 -5.27 3.67 -8.20
C VAL A 35 -4.82 5.11 -8.43
N SER A 36 -5.59 5.91 -9.18
CA SER A 36 -5.26 7.32 -9.44
C SER A 36 -5.17 8.14 -8.14
N ARG A 37 -6.05 7.87 -7.18
CA ARG A 37 -6.05 8.53 -5.86
C ARG A 37 -4.88 8.12 -5.00
N LEU A 38 -4.64 6.82 -4.89
CA LEU A 38 -3.63 6.28 -3.98
C LEU A 38 -2.22 6.36 -4.57
N SER A 39 -2.07 6.37 -5.90
CA SER A 39 -0.78 6.31 -6.60
C SER A 39 0.09 5.08 -6.26
N ALA A 40 -0.33 4.22 -5.33
CA ALA A 40 0.31 2.97 -4.94
C ALA A 40 -0.69 2.08 -4.19
N ILE A 41 -0.75 0.81 -4.53
CA ILE A 41 -1.51 -0.22 -3.80
C ILE A 41 -0.53 -1.29 -3.33
N GLN A 42 -0.39 -1.49 -2.02
CA GLN A 42 0.50 -2.50 -1.47
C GLN A 42 0.04 -3.91 -1.80
N ILE A 43 0.96 -4.71 -2.31
CA ILE A 43 0.78 -6.13 -2.62
C ILE A 43 1.26 -6.95 -1.42
N ASP A 44 0.36 -7.77 -0.89
CA ASP A 44 0.67 -8.67 0.21
C ASP A 44 0.12 -10.09 -0.05
N SER A 45 0.84 -11.11 0.42
CA SER A 45 0.50 -12.52 0.26
C SER A 45 -0.52 -13.05 1.27
N VAL A 46 -0.73 -12.37 2.39
CA VAL A 46 -1.61 -12.84 3.45
C VAL A 46 -3.04 -12.92 2.92
N ASN A 47 -3.64 -14.10 3.04
CA ASN A 47 -4.99 -14.39 2.54
C ASN A 47 -5.88 -14.95 3.66
N VAL A 48 -5.96 -14.23 4.79
CA VAL A 48 -6.83 -14.60 5.92
C VAL A 48 -8.30 -14.27 5.62
N LEU A 49 -8.54 -13.11 5.01
CA LEU A 49 -9.85 -12.61 4.59
C LEU A 49 -9.90 -12.55 3.06
N ALA A 50 -9.20 -11.57 2.50
CA ALA A 50 -8.83 -11.44 1.10
C ALA A 50 -7.39 -10.94 1.05
N ARG A 51 -6.70 -11.10 -0.08
CA ARG A 51 -5.38 -10.47 -0.24
C ARG A 51 -5.51 -8.96 -0.14
N ALA A 52 -4.54 -8.34 0.53
CA ALA A 52 -4.65 -6.95 0.95
C ALA A 52 -4.88 -5.96 -0.20
N HIS A 53 -4.24 -6.16 -1.35
CA HIS A 53 -4.36 -5.28 -2.53
C HIS A 53 -5.77 -5.19 -3.10
N TYR A 54 -6.66 -6.15 -2.80
CA TYR A 54 -8.04 -6.08 -3.26
C TYR A 54 -8.93 -5.21 -2.37
N LEU A 55 -8.56 -5.01 -1.11
CA LEU A 55 -9.38 -4.31 -0.13
C LEU A 55 -9.49 -2.80 -0.37
N PRO A 56 -8.47 -2.04 -0.81
CA PRO A 56 -8.58 -0.59 -0.97
C PRO A 56 -9.77 -0.13 -1.82
N THR A 57 -9.99 -0.76 -2.98
CA THR A 57 -11.15 -0.45 -3.83
C THR A 57 -12.46 -0.81 -3.13
N PHE A 58 -12.52 -1.96 -2.45
CA PHE A 58 -13.69 -2.37 -1.68
C PHE A 58 -14.01 -1.36 -0.57
N SER A 59 -13.02 -0.94 0.23
CA SER A 59 -13.20 0.02 1.32
C SER A 59 -13.82 1.35 0.83
N ARG A 60 -13.51 1.76 -0.41
CA ARG A 60 -13.97 3.03 -0.99
C ARG A 60 -15.30 2.90 -1.73
N TYR A 61 -15.48 1.83 -2.50
CA TYR A 61 -16.60 1.71 -3.44
C TYR A 61 -17.50 0.49 -3.22
N GLY A 62 -17.18 -0.40 -2.28
CA GLY A 62 -17.93 -1.64 -2.03
C GLY A 62 -17.55 -2.77 -3.00
N PRO A 63 -18.43 -3.79 -3.16
CA PRO A 63 -18.16 -4.98 -3.97
C PRO A 63 -17.80 -4.65 -5.42
N TYR A 64 -16.73 -5.27 -5.93
CA TYR A 64 -16.27 -5.12 -7.32
C TYR A 64 -15.58 -6.42 -7.80
N PRO A 65 -15.51 -6.68 -9.11
CA PRO A 65 -14.76 -7.83 -9.63
C PRO A 65 -13.25 -7.61 -9.46
N THR A 66 -12.60 -8.42 -8.62
CA THR A 66 -11.15 -8.29 -8.34
C THR A 66 -10.28 -8.49 -9.58
N SER A 67 -10.78 -9.25 -10.56
CA SER A 67 -10.14 -9.44 -11.87
C SER A 67 -9.91 -8.12 -12.60
N ALA A 68 -10.66 -7.05 -12.29
CA ALA A 68 -10.41 -5.73 -12.87
C ALA A 68 -9.03 -5.17 -12.46
N LEU A 69 -8.60 -5.38 -11.21
CA LEU A 69 -7.26 -4.99 -10.76
C LEU A 69 -6.18 -5.86 -11.43
N ASP A 70 -6.39 -7.17 -11.47
CA ASP A 70 -5.45 -8.12 -12.09
C ASP A 70 -5.29 -7.85 -13.60
N HIS A 71 -6.39 -7.53 -14.29
CA HIS A 71 -6.39 -7.15 -15.70
C HIS A 71 -5.61 -5.85 -15.93
N MET A 72 -5.82 -4.83 -15.08
CA MET A 72 -5.06 -3.57 -15.15
C MET A 72 -3.55 -3.76 -14.94
N ALA A 73 -3.17 -4.63 -14.00
CA ALA A 73 -1.75 -4.86 -13.67
C ALA A 73 -1.02 -5.77 -14.65
N HIS A 74 -1.71 -6.78 -15.19
CA HIS A 74 -1.04 -7.86 -15.91
C HIS A 74 -1.40 -7.92 -17.41
N HIS A 75 -2.49 -7.29 -17.83
CA HIS A 75 -2.97 -7.36 -19.22
C HIS A 75 -2.89 -5.98 -19.90
N THR A 76 -3.58 -4.96 -19.40
CA THR A 76 -3.56 -3.61 -20.02
C THR A 76 -2.33 -2.78 -19.66
N ARG A 77 -1.53 -3.22 -18.68
CA ARG A 77 -0.29 -2.55 -18.24
C ARG A 77 -0.50 -1.09 -17.83
N GLU A 78 -1.68 -0.77 -17.31
CA GLU A 78 -1.93 0.52 -16.67
C GLU A 78 -1.16 0.65 -15.36
N LEU A 79 -0.81 -0.50 -14.75
CA LEU A 79 -0.01 -0.59 -13.54
C LEU A 79 1.24 -1.43 -13.77
N PHE A 80 2.27 -1.18 -12.97
CA PHE A 80 3.45 -2.02 -12.85
C PHE A 80 3.78 -2.35 -11.40
N GLU A 81 4.49 -3.45 -11.18
CA GLU A 81 4.98 -3.77 -9.84
C GLU A 81 6.37 -3.18 -9.61
N TYR A 82 6.54 -2.45 -8.51
CA TYR A 82 7.87 -2.03 -8.05
C TYR A 82 7.88 -1.72 -6.55
N TRP A 83 9.06 -1.43 -6.02
CA TRP A 83 9.25 -1.03 -4.63
C TRP A 83 8.87 0.44 -4.43
N ALA A 84 7.96 0.70 -3.50
CA ALA A 84 7.60 2.01 -2.96
C ALA A 84 7.56 1.90 -1.42
N HIS A 85 6.40 2.09 -0.77
CA HIS A 85 6.21 1.75 0.64
C HIS A 85 6.55 0.27 0.90
N ALA A 86 6.10 -0.60 0.02
CA ALA A 86 6.46 -2.01 -0.03
C ALA A 86 6.50 -2.46 -1.49
N ALA A 87 6.32 -3.75 -1.76
CA ALA A 87 5.93 -4.17 -3.09
C ALA A 87 4.55 -3.58 -3.41
N CYS A 88 4.44 -2.77 -4.45
CA CYS A 88 3.20 -2.09 -4.79
C CYS A 88 2.85 -2.29 -6.26
N PHE A 89 1.55 -2.27 -6.58
CA PHE A 89 1.09 -1.86 -7.89
C PHE A 89 1.15 -0.34 -7.96
N LEU A 90 1.87 0.19 -8.95
CA LEU A 90 2.06 1.61 -9.21
C LEU A 90 1.46 1.96 -10.58
N PRO A 91 0.80 3.13 -10.74
CA PRO A 91 0.48 3.67 -12.06
C PRO A 91 1.70 3.69 -12.98
N VAL A 92 1.53 3.28 -14.23
CA VAL A 92 2.65 3.16 -15.19
C VAL A 92 3.36 4.48 -15.48
N ASP A 93 2.67 5.62 -15.35
CA ASP A 93 3.25 6.96 -15.48
C ASP A 93 4.26 7.31 -14.37
N LEU A 94 4.31 6.53 -13.28
CA LEU A 94 5.35 6.66 -12.25
C LEU A 94 6.67 5.98 -12.64
N TYR A 95 6.70 5.12 -13.66
CA TYR A 95 7.91 4.40 -14.03
C TYR A 95 9.11 5.33 -14.31
N PRO A 96 9.00 6.41 -15.11
CA PRO A 96 10.11 7.33 -15.34
C PRO A 96 10.60 8.00 -14.04
N LEU A 97 9.69 8.25 -13.10
CA LEU A 97 9.99 8.85 -11.79
C LEU A 97 10.65 7.86 -10.81
N MET A 98 10.58 6.56 -11.08
CA MET A 98 11.21 5.52 -10.27
C MET A 98 12.60 5.12 -10.81
N ARG A 99 12.98 5.56 -12.02
CA ARG A 99 14.26 5.17 -12.65
C ARG A 99 15.50 5.61 -11.88
N TRP A 100 15.48 6.78 -11.23
CA TRP A 100 16.61 7.23 -10.40
C TRP A 100 16.95 6.20 -9.29
N ARG A 101 15.93 5.54 -8.72
CA ARG A 101 16.10 4.48 -7.73
C ARG A 101 16.74 3.26 -8.37
N MET A 102 16.23 2.83 -9.53
CA MET A 102 16.79 1.71 -10.30
C MET A 102 18.27 1.95 -10.65
N GLU A 103 18.62 3.15 -11.10
CA GLU A 103 19.99 3.57 -11.40
C GLU A 103 20.89 3.56 -10.17
N ASN A 104 20.41 4.07 -9.03
CA ASN A 104 21.14 3.97 -7.76
C ASN A 104 21.41 2.50 -7.40
N GLN A 105 20.43 1.61 -7.56
CA GLN A 105 20.61 0.17 -7.30
C GLN A 105 21.59 -0.49 -8.28
N ARG A 106 21.67 -0.04 -9.55
CA ARG A 106 22.67 -0.51 -10.52
C ARG A 106 24.08 -0.07 -10.16
N ALA A 107 24.24 1.09 -9.54
CA ALA A 107 25.54 1.56 -9.06
C ALA A 107 25.99 0.86 -7.76
N MET A 108 25.04 0.33 -6.98
CA MET A 108 25.31 -0.32 -5.70
C MET A 108 25.68 -1.79 -5.85
N TRP A 109 26.97 -2.05 -6.03
CA TRP A 109 27.57 -3.39 -5.98
C TRP A 109 28.35 -3.67 -4.68
N ALA A 110 28.19 -2.81 -3.68
CA ALA A 110 28.89 -2.96 -2.40
C ALA A 110 28.55 -4.31 -1.77
N GLY A 111 29.59 -5.11 -1.47
CA GLY A 111 29.45 -6.46 -0.92
C GLY A 111 29.11 -7.56 -1.94
N VAL A 112 29.06 -7.26 -3.25
CA VAL A 112 28.84 -8.26 -4.31
C VAL A 112 30.16 -8.59 -5.01
N SER A 113 30.63 -9.83 -4.85
CA SER A 113 31.87 -10.36 -5.44
C SER A 113 31.76 -10.50 -6.97
N ALA A 114 32.90 -10.57 -7.66
CA ALA A 114 32.92 -10.77 -9.12
C ALA A 114 32.18 -12.04 -9.56
N LYS A 115 32.31 -13.13 -8.80
CA LYS A 115 31.61 -14.40 -9.04
C LYS A 115 30.09 -14.25 -8.91
N GLU A 116 29.62 -13.50 -7.92
CA GLU A 116 28.19 -13.23 -7.75
C GLU A 116 27.66 -12.35 -8.89
N ARG A 117 28.44 -11.37 -9.36
CA ARG A 117 28.07 -10.57 -10.54
C ARG A 117 27.90 -11.44 -11.78
N GLN A 118 28.87 -12.31 -12.07
CA GLN A 118 28.77 -13.27 -13.19
C GLN A 118 27.52 -14.15 -13.09
N TYR A 119 27.18 -14.61 -11.88
CA TYR A 119 25.96 -15.38 -11.65
C TYR A 119 24.68 -14.55 -11.88
N ILE A 120 24.65 -13.29 -11.42
CA ILE A 120 23.54 -12.36 -11.64
C ILE A 120 23.34 -12.09 -13.14
N GLU A 121 24.44 -11.89 -13.89
CA GLU A 121 24.39 -11.75 -15.35
C GLU A 121 23.85 -13.02 -16.03
N ALA A 122 24.27 -14.21 -15.58
CA ALA A 122 23.74 -15.46 -16.11
C ALA A 122 22.23 -15.60 -15.89
N VAL A 123 21.72 -15.19 -14.72
CA VAL A 123 20.28 -15.15 -14.43
C VAL A 123 19.56 -14.15 -15.34
N TYR A 124 20.14 -12.97 -15.58
CA TYR A 124 19.58 -12.00 -16.52
C TYR A 124 19.49 -12.56 -17.94
N ASN A 125 20.58 -13.16 -18.44
CA ASN A 125 20.64 -13.74 -19.78
C ASN A 125 19.61 -14.87 -19.95
N GLU A 126 19.44 -15.72 -18.93
CA GLU A 126 18.45 -16.78 -18.94
C GLU A 126 17.02 -16.23 -19.11
N VAL A 127 16.68 -15.15 -18.40
CA VAL A 127 15.38 -14.46 -18.55
C VAL A 127 15.27 -13.83 -19.95
N ALA A 128 16.32 -13.17 -20.44
CA ALA A 128 16.33 -12.55 -21.76
C ALA A 128 16.11 -13.58 -22.88
N GLU A 129 16.73 -14.75 -22.78
CA GLU A 129 16.64 -15.84 -23.76
C GLU A 129 15.29 -16.58 -23.69
N ARG A 130 14.88 -17.02 -22.49
CA ARG A 130 13.70 -17.88 -22.30
C ARG A 130 12.39 -17.11 -22.13
N GLY A 131 12.45 -15.81 -21.89
CA GLY A 131 11.28 -14.98 -21.61
C GLY A 131 10.77 -15.11 -20.17
N PRO A 132 9.45 -14.99 -19.94
CA PRO A 132 8.87 -14.86 -18.61
C PRO A 132 9.13 -16.04 -17.66
N LEU A 133 10.01 -15.85 -16.67
CA LEU A 133 10.39 -16.86 -15.67
C LEU A 133 10.09 -16.40 -14.24
N SER A 134 9.59 -17.31 -13.40
CA SER A 134 9.59 -17.16 -11.96
C SER A 134 10.93 -17.60 -11.36
N ALA A 135 11.21 -17.20 -10.12
CA ALA A 135 12.44 -17.61 -9.44
C ALA A 135 12.59 -19.13 -9.28
N GLY A 136 11.48 -19.89 -9.29
CA GLY A 136 11.49 -21.35 -9.19
C GLY A 136 11.75 -22.07 -10.53
N GLU A 137 11.64 -21.36 -11.66
CA GLU A 137 11.87 -21.90 -13.01
C GLU A 137 13.28 -21.60 -13.55
N LEU A 138 14.10 -20.88 -12.77
CA LEU A 138 15.50 -20.61 -13.08
C LEU A 138 16.32 -21.90 -13.01
N SER A 139 17.07 -22.20 -14.08
CA SER A 139 17.87 -23.41 -14.21
C SER A 139 18.96 -23.49 -13.15
N MET A 140 19.53 -22.33 -12.80
CA MET A 140 20.52 -22.22 -11.72
C MET A 140 19.92 -21.62 -10.43
N GLY A 141 18.62 -21.81 -10.17
CA GLY A 141 17.92 -21.20 -9.04
C GLY A 141 18.49 -21.57 -7.65
N GLY A 142 19.00 -22.79 -7.50
CA GLY A 142 19.50 -23.32 -6.22
C GLY A 142 18.40 -23.59 -5.19
N LYS A 143 18.77 -24.21 -4.06
CA LYS A 143 17.85 -24.46 -2.93
C LYS A 143 17.78 -23.26 -1.99
N SER A 144 16.64 -23.07 -1.31
CA SER A 144 16.49 -22.12 -0.22
C SER A 144 17.42 -22.45 0.95
N THR A 145 18.04 -21.45 1.58
CA THR A 145 18.92 -21.64 2.74
C THR A 145 18.30 -21.09 4.02
N GLY A 146 17.98 -21.97 4.98
CA GLY A 146 17.57 -21.61 6.34
C GLY A 146 16.08 -21.84 6.68
N PRO A 147 15.71 -21.81 7.98
CA PRO A 147 14.41 -22.32 8.45
C PRO A 147 13.23 -21.37 8.19
N TRP A 148 13.48 -20.10 7.88
CA TRP A 148 12.45 -19.10 7.54
C TRP A 148 13.14 -17.90 6.84
N TRP A 149 12.53 -17.36 5.78
CA TRP A 149 13.05 -16.26 4.91
C TRP A 149 14.33 -16.57 4.12
N GLY A 150 14.85 -17.79 4.20
CA GLY A 150 15.87 -18.27 3.28
C GLY A 150 15.43 -18.12 1.84
N TRP A 151 16.17 -17.35 1.05
CA TRP A 151 15.95 -17.26 -0.39
C TRP A 151 17.00 -18.11 -1.10
N SER A 152 16.59 -18.79 -2.17
CA SER A 152 17.55 -19.43 -3.06
C SER A 152 18.45 -18.37 -3.70
N LYS A 153 19.67 -18.75 -4.12
CA LYS A 153 20.60 -17.83 -4.79
C LYS A 153 19.96 -17.17 -6.01
N GLY A 154 19.16 -17.92 -6.78
CA GLY A 154 18.43 -17.39 -7.93
C GLY A 154 17.37 -16.38 -7.55
N LYS A 155 16.65 -16.62 -6.44
CA LYS A 155 15.68 -15.66 -5.91
C LYS A 155 16.36 -14.34 -5.48
N VAL A 156 17.53 -14.41 -4.86
CA VAL A 156 18.32 -13.22 -4.51
C VAL A 156 18.77 -12.48 -5.77
N ALA A 157 19.31 -13.19 -6.76
CA ALA A 157 19.79 -12.58 -8.00
C ALA A 157 18.67 -11.88 -8.79
N ILE A 158 17.52 -12.54 -8.99
CA ILE A 158 16.41 -11.96 -9.75
C ILE A 158 15.72 -10.81 -9.01
N GLU A 159 15.69 -10.82 -7.67
CA GLU A 159 15.19 -9.67 -6.89
C GLU A 159 16.17 -8.48 -6.95
N LEU A 160 17.47 -8.72 -7.04
CA LEU A 160 18.44 -7.66 -7.28
C LEU A 160 18.28 -7.07 -8.69
N LEU A 161 18.16 -7.90 -9.73
CA LEU A 161 17.86 -7.45 -11.09
C LEU A 161 16.55 -6.66 -11.15
N PHE A 162 15.54 -7.08 -10.40
CA PHE A 162 14.26 -6.38 -10.28
C PHE A 162 14.43 -5.00 -9.61
N ARG A 163 15.16 -4.92 -8.49
CA ARG A 163 15.50 -3.64 -7.84
C ARG A 163 16.25 -2.70 -8.77
N GLN A 164 17.16 -3.25 -9.56
CA GLN A 164 17.93 -2.53 -10.58
C GLN A 164 17.08 -2.12 -11.79
N GLY A 165 15.83 -2.58 -11.94
CA GLY A 165 15.01 -2.33 -13.12
C GLY A 165 15.58 -3.00 -14.39
N ARG A 166 16.35 -4.07 -14.24
CA ARG A 166 16.85 -4.90 -15.35
C ARG A 166 15.89 -6.02 -15.75
N VAL A 167 14.99 -6.38 -14.83
CA VAL A 167 13.82 -7.20 -15.12
C VAL A 167 12.59 -6.50 -14.53
N ALA A 168 11.43 -6.77 -15.10
CA ALA A 168 10.14 -6.28 -14.65
C ALA A 168 9.19 -7.45 -14.40
N VAL A 169 8.16 -7.24 -13.59
CA VAL A 169 7.16 -8.28 -13.34
C VAL A 169 6.20 -8.34 -14.53
N ALA A 170 6.34 -9.38 -15.35
CA ALA A 170 5.43 -9.67 -16.46
C ALA A 170 4.09 -10.22 -15.96
N GLY A 171 4.03 -10.83 -14.79
CA GLY A 171 2.78 -11.30 -14.21
C GLY A 171 3.00 -12.13 -12.97
N ARG A 172 1.98 -12.91 -12.60
CA ARG A 172 2.06 -13.83 -11.46
C ARG A 172 1.49 -15.19 -11.82
N ARG A 173 2.19 -16.26 -11.42
CA ARG A 173 1.72 -17.65 -11.46
C ARG A 173 1.63 -18.16 -10.02
N ASN A 174 0.45 -18.58 -9.57
CA ASN A 174 0.23 -19.00 -8.18
C ASN A 174 0.75 -17.97 -7.14
N PHE A 175 0.56 -16.68 -7.44
CA PHE A 175 1.08 -15.53 -6.69
C PHE A 175 2.61 -15.34 -6.69
N ALA A 176 3.39 -16.27 -7.24
CA ALA A 176 4.81 -16.05 -7.50
C ALA A 176 4.97 -15.06 -8.67
N ARG A 177 5.87 -14.09 -8.51
CA ARG A 177 6.23 -13.16 -9.59
C ARG A 177 6.87 -13.94 -10.74
N VAL A 178 6.45 -13.58 -11.95
CA VAL A 178 7.09 -13.96 -13.21
C VAL A 178 7.75 -12.72 -13.75
N TYR A 179 9.04 -12.82 -14.07
CA TYR A 179 9.89 -11.72 -14.50
C TYR A 179 10.23 -11.88 -15.97
N ASP A 180 10.29 -10.77 -16.68
CA ASP A 180 10.83 -10.68 -18.05
C ASP A 180 11.65 -9.39 -18.18
N ILE A 181 12.32 -9.20 -19.30
CA ILE A 181 13.04 -7.96 -19.59
C ILE A 181 12.05 -6.79 -19.78
N PRO A 182 12.38 -5.56 -19.34
CA PRO A 182 11.50 -4.40 -19.43
C PRO A 182 10.92 -4.16 -20.84
N GLU A 183 11.69 -4.44 -21.89
CA GLU A 183 11.35 -4.29 -23.31
C GLU A 183 10.16 -5.16 -23.75
N ARG A 184 9.88 -6.25 -23.02
CA ARG A 184 8.72 -7.13 -23.28
C ARG A 184 7.53 -6.86 -22.35
N VAL A 185 7.72 -6.01 -21.33
CA VAL A 185 6.70 -5.73 -20.31
C VAL A 185 6.09 -4.34 -20.49
N PHE A 186 6.92 -3.35 -20.81
CA PHE A 186 6.51 -1.95 -20.89
C PHE A 186 6.38 -1.46 -22.33
N PRO A 187 5.46 -0.51 -22.59
CA PRO A 187 5.40 0.16 -23.88
C PRO A 187 6.74 0.82 -24.25
N PRO A 188 7.18 0.75 -25.53
CA PRO A 188 8.44 1.37 -25.95
C PRO A 188 8.54 2.86 -25.62
N GLU A 189 7.44 3.60 -25.70
CA GLU A 189 7.40 5.04 -25.42
C GLU A 189 7.80 5.35 -23.96
N LEU A 190 7.45 4.44 -23.04
CA LEU A 190 7.79 4.57 -21.63
C LEU A 190 9.28 4.34 -21.39
N LEU A 191 9.86 3.32 -22.06
CA LEU A 191 11.28 2.97 -21.94
C LEU A 191 12.18 4.05 -22.55
N HIS A 192 11.77 4.60 -23.70
CA HIS A 192 12.48 5.66 -24.41
C HIS A 192 12.16 7.08 -23.89
N SER A 193 11.34 7.20 -22.85
CA SER A 193 11.05 8.51 -22.23
C SER A 193 12.34 9.18 -21.74
N ALA A 194 12.40 10.51 -21.87
CA ALA A 194 13.55 11.29 -21.44
C ALA A 194 13.87 11.04 -19.94
N PRO A 195 15.16 10.95 -19.56
CA PRO A 195 15.54 10.78 -18.17
C PRO A 195 15.01 11.95 -17.33
N VAL A 196 14.40 11.63 -16.18
CA VAL A 196 13.98 12.64 -15.22
C VAL A 196 15.08 12.77 -14.18
N ALA A 197 15.60 13.98 -14.00
CA ALA A 197 16.60 14.25 -12.99
C ALA A 197 16.11 13.79 -11.60
N ALA A 198 16.99 13.18 -10.80
CA ALA A 198 16.60 12.57 -9.53
C ALA A 198 15.86 13.55 -8.60
N ALA A 199 16.30 14.81 -8.51
CA ALA A 199 15.63 15.84 -7.72
C ALA A 199 14.18 16.08 -8.18
N GLU A 200 13.97 16.26 -9.49
CA GLU A 200 12.63 16.46 -10.06
C GLU A 200 11.74 15.22 -9.94
N ALA A 201 12.31 14.03 -10.08
CA ALA A 201 11.58 12.78 -9.86
C ALA A 201 11.09 12.68 -8.40
N LYS A 202 11.97 12.96 -7.42
CA LYS A 202 11.61 13.02 -6.01
C LYS A 202 10.53 14.07 -5.74
N LYS A 203 10.67 15.29 -6.26
CA LYS A 203 9.67 16.36 -6.13
C LYS A 203 8.30 15.95 -6.67
N ALA A 204 8.26 15.33 -7.84
CA ALA A 204 7.01 14.82 -8.43
C ALA A 204 6.36 13.74 -7.55
N LEU A 205 7.15 12.82 -6.98
CA LEU A 205 6.66 11.80 -6.04
C LEU A 205 6.18 12.41 -4.72
N ILE A 206 6.87 13.43 -4.18
CA ILE A 206 6.42 14.17 -2.98
C ILE A 206 5.05 14.81 -3.23
N VAL A 207 4.86 15.48 -4.38
CA VAL A 207 3.57 16.10 -4.72
C VAL A 207 2.47 15.05 -4.88
N ARG A 208 2.76 13.90 -5.49
CA ARG A 208 1.81 12.77 -5.57
C ARG A 208 1.42 12.24 -4.20
N ALA A 209 2.40 12.03 -3.32
CA ALA A 209 2.18 11.59 -1.94
C ALA A 209 1.35 12.61 -1.14
N ALA A 210 1.68 13.90 -1.23
CA ALA A 210 0.93 14.96 -0.57
C ALA A 210 -0.53 15.01 -1.04
N ARG A 211 -0.78 14.80 -2.34
CA ARG A 211 -2.14 14.69 -2.90
C ARG A 211 -2.88 13.47 -2.39
N ALA A 212 -2.23 12.31 -2.30
CA ALA A 212 -2.83 11.07 -1.81
C ALA A 212 -3.16 11.14 -0.32
N MET A 213 -2.22 11.61 0.50
CA MET A 213 -2.37 11.70 1.96
C MET A 213 -3.25 12.88 2.40
N GLY A 214 -3.32 13.96 1.62
CA GLY A 214 -4.05 15.18 1.93
C GLY A 214 -3.29 16.15 2.83
N VAL A 215 -2.73 15.67 3.95
CA VAL A 215 -1.90 16.46 4.87
C VAL A 215 -0.89 15.58 5.57
N GLY A 216 0.34 16.06 5.77
CA GLY A 216 1.37 15.33 6.52
C GLY A 216 2.60 16.19 6.78
N THR A 217 3.46 15.79 7.70
CA THR A 217 4.79 16.40 7.81
C THR A 217 5.66 16.01 6.61
N ALA A 218 6.78 16.70 6.40
CA ALA A 218 7.74 16.33 5.36
C ALA A 218 8.16 14.85 5.45
N ARG A 219 8.36 14.36 6.68
CA ARG A 219 8.68 12.95 6.94
C ARG A 219 7.55 12.02 6.51
N ASP A 220 6.32 12.30 6.91
CA ASP A 220 5.18 11.41 6.61
C ASP A 220 4.97 11.30 5.09
N ILE A 221 5.05 12.43 4.38
CA ILE A 221 4.85 12.49 2.92
C ILE A 221 6.00 11.79 2.18
N ALA A 222 7.26 12.01 2.57
CA ALA A 222 8.40 11.34 1.95
C ALA A 222 8.36 9.82 2.13
N GLN A 223 7.88 9.36 3.29
CA GLN A 223 7.77 7.95 3.63
C GLN A 223 6.74 7.21 2.75
N TYR A 224 5.74 7.89 2.18
CA TYR A 224 4.73 7.27 1.30
C TYR A 224 5.33 6.48 0.12
N PHE A 225 6.37 7.03 -0.51
CA PHE A 225 7.15 6.36 -1.55
C PHE A 225 8.55 5.94 -1.08
N HIS A 226 8.84 6.08 0.22
CA HIS A 226 10.16 5.87 0.81
C HIS A 226 11.28 6.68 0.13
N ILE A 227 11.00 7.96 -0.14
CA ILE A 227 11.96 8.88 -0.75
C ILE A 227 13.14 9.10 0.19
N ASP A 228 14.36 8.90 -0.31
CA ASP A 228 15.63 8.94 0.45
C ASP A 228 15.68 8.05 1.70
N ALA A 229 14.92 6.95 1.66
CA ALA A 229 15.04 5.91 2.66
C ALA A 229 16.45 5.30 2.71
N TRP A 230 16.74 4.59 3.80
CA TRP A 230 18.08 4.08 4.07
C TRP A 230 18.61 3.22 2.91
N TRP A 231 17.78 2.42 2.24
CA TRP A 231 18.19 1.53 1.14
C TRP A 231 18.27 2.20 -0.25
N ASP A 232 17.75 3.41 -0.43
CA ASP A 232 17.73 4.13 -1.71
C ASP A 232 18.85 5.16 -1.86
N ARG A 233 19.48 5.53 -0.74
CA ARG A 233 20.57 6.50 -0.70
C ARG A 233 21.88 5.87 -1.14
N ARG A 234 22.59 6.58 -2.02
CA ARG A 234 23.91 6.17 -2.52
C ARG A 234 24.88 5.96 -1.35
N TRP A 235 25.71 4.93 -1.50
CA TRP A 235 26.86 4.71 -0.64
C TRP A 235 28.05 5.50 -1.20
N ALA A 236 28.61 6.39 -0.39
CA ALA A 236 29.77 7.21 -0.76
C ALA A 236 30.69 7.37 0.46
N ASN A 237 32.00 7.20 0.26
CA ASN A 237 33.02 7.39 1.31
C ASN A 237 32.74 6.59 2.60
N GLY A 238 32.37 5.31 2.45
CA GLY A 238 32.14 4.41 3.60
C GLY A 238 30.85 4.67 4.38
N ARG A 239 30.00 5.62 3.97
CA ARG A 239 28.72 5.92 4.59
C ARG A 239 27.64 6.20 3.55
N ARG A 240 26.38 6.30 3.99
CA ARG A 240 25.29 6.73 3.10
C ARG A 240 25.26 8.23 2.99
N ALA A 241 24.95 8.73 1.80
CA ALA A 241 24.69 10.15 1.59
C ALA A 241 23.61 10.64 2.58
N PRO A 242 23.71 11.89 3.09
CA PRO A 242 22.64 12.48 3.89
C PRO A 242 21.33 12.57 3.07
N SER A 243 20.19 12.61 3.76
CA SER A 243 18.91 12.90 3.12
C SER A 243 18.81 14.41 2.87
N ASP A 244 18.45 14.79 1.65
CA ASP A 244 18.20 16.16 1.20
C ASP A 244 16.70 16.49 1.13
N THR A 245 15.84 15.59 1.61
CA THR A 245 14.40 15.67 1.43
C THR A 245 13.80 16.98 1.95
N GLY A 246 14.33 17.55 3.03
CA GLY A 246 13.85 18.82 3.58
C GLY A 246 13.92 20.00 2.59
N ALA A 247 15.04 20.14 1.88
CA ALA A 247 15.22 21.20 0.89
C ALA A 247 14.20 21.09 -0.27
N LEU A 248 13.89 19.86 -0.69
CA LEU A 248 12.88 19.62 -1.74
C LEU A 248 11.48 20.10 -1.34
N PHE A 249 11.12 20.03 -0.05
CA PHE A 249 9.83 20.55 0.41
C PHE A 249 9.79 22.08 0.37
N ASP A 250 10.90 22.74 0.71
CA ASP A 250 11.00 24.20 0.66
C ASP A 250 10.91 24.68 -0.79
N GLU A 251 11.68 24.07 -1.71
CA GLU A 251 11.61 24.35 -3.15
C GLU A 251 10.19 24.12 -3.71
N LEU A 252 9.51 23.04 -3.32
CA LEU A 252 8.13 22.77 -3.76
C LEU A 252 7.10 23.78 -3.25
N VAL A 253 7.37 24.42 -2.11
CA VAL A 253 6.55 25.54 -1.61
C VAL A 253 6.83 26.79 -2.43
N ASP A 254 8.09 27.09 -2.70
CA ASP A 254 8.49 28.25 -3.52
C ASP A 254 7.97 28.13 -4.97
N GLU A 255 7.94 26.92 -5.52
CA GLU A 255 7.34 26.58 -6.82
C GLU A 255 5.80 26.61 -6.82
N GLY A 256 5.15 26.79 -5.66
CA GLY A 256 3.69 26.79 -5.53
C GLY A 256 3.03 25.43 -5.77
N ARG A 257 3.77 24.32 -5.63
CA ARG A 257 3.27 22.94 -5.79
C ARG A 257 2.79 22.33 -4.47
N LEU A 258 3.34 22.82 -3.36
CA LEU A 258 2.91 22.53 -2.01
C LEU A 258 2.58 23.83 -1.25
N GLU A 259 1.80 23.70 -0.20
CA GLU A 259 1.55 24.79 0.76
C GLU A 259 1.90 24.32 2.17
N ARG A 260 2.52 25.20 2.98
CA ARG A 260 2.73 24.94 4.41
C ARG A 260 1.41 25.00 5.17
N ALA A 261 1.23 24.09 6.11
CA ALA A 261 0.07 23.99 6.97
C ALA A 261 0.48 23.90 8.45
N VAL A 262 -0.35 24.50 9.31
CA VAL A 262 -0.30 24.28 10.76
C VAL A 262 -1.55 23.50 11.13
N VAL A 263 -1.38 22.34 11.76
CA VAL A 263 -2.47 21.48 12.20
C VAL A 263 -2.58 21.57 13.73
N GLU A 264 -3.79 21.77 14.23
CA GLU A 264 -4.09 21.76 15.65
C GLU A 264 -3.57 20.47 16.32
N GLY A 265 -2.82 20.64 17.42
CA GLY A 265 -2.21 19.53 18.16
C GLY A 265 -0.90 19.01 17.57
N TRP A 266 -0.42 19.55 16.44
CA TRP A 266 0.87 19.19 15.86
C TRP A 266 1.93 20.22 16.23
N THR A 267 3.13 19.75 16.57
CA THR A 267 4.29 20.62 16.84
C THR A 267 5.12 20.89 15.58
N GLN A 268 5.14 19.94 14.64
CA GLN A 268 5.90 20.05 13.39
C GLN A 268 5.06 20.71 12.29
N PRO A 269 5.68 21.48 11.39
CA PRO A 269 4.99 21.99 10.22
C PRO A 269 4.49 20.85 9.34
N ALA A 270 3.28 21.01 8.82
CA ALA A 270 2.68 20.12 7.86
C ALA A 270 2.73 20.74 6.45
N PHE A 271 2.48 19.91 5.46
CA PHE A 271 2.36 20.31 4.06
C PHE A 271 1.10 19.70 3.47
N VAL A 272 0.50 20.43 2.55
CA VAL A 272 -0.59 19.96 1.69
C VAL A 272 -0.21 20.20 0.24
N ALA A 273 -0.82 19.46 -0.68
CA ALA A 273 -0.72 19.79 -2.09
C ALA A 273 -1.41 21.14 -2.37
N ALA A 274 -0.83 21.94 -3.26
CA ALA A 274 -1.42 23.22 -3.65
C ALA A 274 -2.86 23.05 -4.15
N GLY A 275 -3.76 23.94 -3.71
CA GLY A 275 -5.17 23.90 -4.08
C GLY A 275 -6.00 22.80 -3.39
N ALA A 276 -5.47 22.20 -2.31
CA ALA A 276 -6.22 21.23 -1.49
C ALA A 276 -7.53 21.84 -0.97
N ARG A 277 -8.63 21.10 -1.12
CA ARG A 277 -9.96 21.52 -0.66
C ARG A 277 -10.42 20.68 0.52
N ILE A 278 -10.70 21.34 1.65
CA ILE A 278 -11.18 20.71 2.87
C ILE A 278 -12.68 20.45 2.72
N PRO A 279 -13.15 19.20 2.83
CA PRO A 279 -14.59 18.93 2.76
C PRO A 279 -15.28 19.28 4.08
N ARG A 280 -16.54 19.72 3.98
CA ARG A 280 -17.35 20.10 5.15
C ARG A 280 -17.71 18.89 6.03
N ALA A 281 -17.88 17.72 5.45
CA ALA A 281 -18.21 16.50 6.16
C ALA A 281 -17.47 15.30 5.54
N ALA A 282 -17.33 14.23 6.31
CA ALA A 282 -16.93 12.92 5.84
C ALA A 282 -17.98 11.91 6.31
N ASP A 283 -18.71 11.34 5.36
CA ASP A 283 -19.64 10.25 5.61
C ASP A 283 -19.01 8.97 5.06
N VAL A 284 -18.21 8.32 5.91
CA VAL A 284 -17.46 7.11 5.57
C VAL A 284 -18.01 5.96 6.38
N ARG A 285 -18.23 4.82 5.72
CA ARG A 285 -18.44 3.53 6.35
C ARG A 285 -17.55 2.54 5.63
N ALA A 286 -16.46 2.10 6.26
CA ALA A 286 -15.48 1.26 5.58
C ALA A 286 -14.68 0.39 6.54
N ILE A 287 -14.54 -0.89 6.20
CA ILE A 287 -13.49 -1.73 6.78
C ILE A 287 -12.19 -1.45 6.02
N VAL A 288 -11.12 -1.12 6.73
CA VAL A 288 -9.84 -0.70 6.16
C VAL A 288 -8.82 -1.83 6.27
N SER A 289 -8.12 -2.12 5.17
CA SER A 289 -7.01 -3.07 5.18
C SER A 289 -5.89 -2.58 6.10
N PRO A 290 -5.23 -3.47 6.87
CA PRO A 290 -4.01 -3.14 7.60
C PRO A 290 -2.88 -2.58 6.71
N PHE A 291 -2.96 -2.82 5.40
CA PHE A 291 -2.00 -2.42 4.39
C PHE A 291 -2.52 -1.30 3.47
N ASP A 292 -3.62 -0.65 3.86
CA ASP A 292 -4.11 0.56 3.19
C ASP A 292 -3.15 1.73 3.47
N PRO A 293 -2.93 2.67 2.53
CA PRO A 293 -2.09 3.84 2.77
C PRO A 293 -2.52 4.69 3.97
N LEU A 294 -3.79 4.59 4.37
CA LEU A 294 -4.30 5.21 5.59
C LEU A 294 -3.59 4.70 6.87
N LEU A 295 -2.99 3.52 6.84
CA LEU A 295 -2.39 2.84 8.00
C LEU A 295 -0.88 2.54 7.84
N TRP A 296 -0.27 2.90 6.70
CA TRP A 296 1.17 2.69 6.46
C TRP A 296 2.03 3.37 7.53
N GLU A 297 1.78 4.65 7.76
CA GLU A 297 2.49 5.44 8.77
C GLU A 297 1.69 5.55 10.06
N ARG A 298 2.05 4.70 11.03
CA ARG A 298 1.38 4.62 12.34
C ARG A 298 1.39 5.96 13.09
N LYS A 299 2.51 6.68 13.04
CA LYS A 299 2.64 7.99 13.70
C LYS A 299 1.71 9.03 13.07
N TRP A 300 1.67 9.05 11.74
CA TRP A 300 0.75 9.91 10.99
C TRP A 300 -0.72 9.55 11.27
N THR A 301 -1.05 8.26 11.23
CA THR A 301 -2.40 7.75 11.57
C THR A 301 -2.82 8.20 12.97
N LYS A 302 -1.94 8.06 13.96
CA LYS A 302 -2.20 8.51 15.33
C LYS A 302 -2.36 10.02 15.42
N ALA A 303 -1.52 10.79 14.72
CA ALA A 303 -1.55 12.25 14.74
C ALA A 303 -2.79 12.83 14.05
N VAL A 304 -3.27 12.21 12.97
CA VAL A 304 -4.47 12.64 12.23
C VAL A 304 -5.75 12.12 12.92
N PHE A 305 -5.80 10.83 13.25
CA PHE A 305 -7.04 10.17 13.67
C PHE A 305 -7.16 9.90 15.18
N GLY A 306 -6.10 10.13 15.96
CA GLY A 306 -6.07 9.71 17.37
C GLY A 306 -6.11 8.19 17.54
N PHE A 307 -5.80 7.44 16.49
CA PHE A 307 -5.96 5.99 16.45
C PHE A 307 -4.60 5.28 16.53
N ASP A 308 -4.34 4.60 17.64
CA ASP A 308 -3.17 3.73 17.79
C ASP A 308 -3.48 2.36 17.20
N TYR A 309 -2.73 2.00 16.16
CA TYR A 309 -2.94 0.77 15.41
C TYR A 309 -1.62 0.05 15.13
N GLN A 310 -1.65 -1.26 15.33
CA GLN A 310 -0.60 -2.19 14.95
C GLN A 310 -1.27 -3.49 14.52
N ILE A 311 -0.96 -3.95 13.31
CA ILE A 311 -1.34 -5.32 12.91
C ILE A 311 -0.55 -6.32 13.75
N GLU A 312 -1.25 -7.24 14.40
CA GLU A 312 -0.64 -8.19 15.36
C GLU A 312 -0.34 -9.56 14.73
N ILE A 313 -0.37 -9.64 13.39
CA ILE A 313 -0.03 -10.85 12.62
C ILE A 313 1.39 -11.35 12.93
N TYR A 314 2.30 -10.40 13.21
CA TYR A 314 3.70 -10.65 13.58
C TYR A 314 3.93 -10.74 15.09
N VAL A 315 2.89 -10.49 15.90
CA VAL A 315 2.97 -10.60 17.35
C VAL A 315 2.67 -12.06 17.73
N PRO A 316 3.48 -12.70 18.60
CA PRO A 316 3.19 -14.04 19.10
C PRO A 316 1.79 -14.12 19.71
N GLY A 317 1.07 -15.22 19.47
CA GLY A 317 -0.34 -15.38 19.84
C GLY A 317 -0.72 -14.88 21.24
N PRO A 318 0.01 -15.27 22.31
CA PRO A 318 -0.29 -14.84 23.68
C PRO A 318 -0.09 -13.34 23.95
N LYS A 319 0.66 -12.62 23.11
CA LYS A 319 0.94 -11.18 23.26
C LYS A 319 0.00 -10.28 22.43
N ARG A 320 -0.95 -10.88 21.70
CA ARG A 320 -1.93 -10.16 20.88
C ARG A 320 -3.00 -9.54 21.76
N ILE A 321 -3.29 -8.26 21.58
CA ILE A 321 -4.32 -7.53 22.33
C ILE A 321 -5.67 -7.72 21.64
N TYR A 322 -5.72 -7.51 20.33
CA TYR A 322 -6.97 -7.48 19.56
C TYR A 322 -7.19 -8.77 18.76
N GLY A 323 -6.16 -9.34 18.13
CA GLY A 323 -6.37 -10.50 17.25
C GLY A 323 -5.33 -10.67 16.15
N TYR A 324 -5.47 -11.69 15.32
CA TYR A 324 -4.45 -12.02 14.32
C TYR A 324 -4.47 -11.08 13.10
N TYR A 325 -5.65 -10.88 12.50
CA TYR A 325 -5.82 -10.11 11.27
C TYR A 325 -6.92 -9.06 11.49
N VAL A 326 -6.59 -8.09 12.34
CA VAL A 326 -7.51 -7.05 12.82
C VAL A 326 -7.62 -5.92 11.80
N LEU A 327 -8.81 -5.70 11.26
CA LEU A 327 -9.12 -4.58 10.37
C LEU A 327 -9.80 -3.44 11.15
N PRO A 328 -9.31 -2.20 11.03
CA PRO A 328 -10.03 -1.04 11.54
C PRO A 328 -11.32 -0.77 10.77
N PHE A 329 -12.32 -0.22 11.44
CA PHE A 329 -13.58 0.21 10.87
C PHE A 329 -13.74 1.72 11.00
N LEU A 330 -13.84 2.40 9.87
CA LEU A 330 -14.17 3.82 9.78
C LEU A 330 -15.68 4.01 9.81
N LEU A 331 -16.12 4.96 10.64
CA LEU A 331 -17.48 5.48 10.66
C LEU A 331 -17.44 7.01 10.80
N GLY A 332 -18.00 7.73 9.82
CA GLY A 332 -17.89 9.18 9.72
C GLY A 332 -16.44 9.61 9.41
N ASP A 333 -15.83 10.40 10.30
CA ASP A 333 -14.45 10.87 10.17
C ASP A 333 -13.46 10.17 11.13
N ARG A 334 -13.88 9.08 11.80
CA ARG A 334 -13.10 8.40 12.85
C ARG A 334 -13.03 6.89 12.64
N PHE A 335 -11.97 6.29 13.17
CA PHE A 335 -11.97 4.85 13.44
C PHE A 335 -12.85 4.59 14.65
N ALA A 336 -13.92 3.82 14.46
CA ALA A 336 -14.94 3.57 15.47
C ALA A 336 -14.88 2.14 16.03
N ALA A 337 -14.23 1.21 15.32
CA ALA A 337 -14.05 -0.15 15.80
C ALA A 337 -12.81 -0.85 15.20
N ARG A 338 -12.48 -2.00 15.77
CA ARG A 338 -11.51 -2.99 15.30
C ARG A 338 -12.19 -4.35 15.20
N VAL A 339 -11.97 -5.08 14.10
CA VAL A 339 -12.59 -6.39 13.89
C VAL A 339 -11.57 -7.41 13.36
N ASP A 340 -11.39 -8.52 14.07
CA ASP A 340 -10.52 -9.64 13.66
C ASP A 340 -11.32 -10.61 12.79
N LEU A 341 -11.01 -10.64 11.49
CA LEU A 341 -11.80 -11.35 10.48
C LEU A 341 -11.05 -12.50 9.82
N LYS A 342 -11.78 -13.56 9.50
CA LYS A 342 -11.32 -14.64 8.62
C LYS A 342 -12.44 -15.08 7.67
N ALA A 343 -12.09 -15.28 6.40
CA ALA A 343 -12.98 -15.92 5.42
C ALA A 343 -12.76 -17.44 5.46
N ASP A 344 -13.68 -18.17 6.10
CA ASP A 344 -13.70 -19.63 6.07
C ASP A 344 -14.45 -20.12 4.84
N ARG A 345 -13.70 -20.28 3.75
CA ARG A 345 -14.25 -20.70 2.45
C ARG A 345 -14.76 -22.14 2.44
N LYS A 346 -14.30 -22.99 3.36
CA LYS A 346 -14.77 -24.39 3.45
C LYS A 346 -16.21 -24.47 3.96
N THR A 347 -16.60 -23.55 4.85
CA THR A 347 -17.93 -23.51 5.46
C THR A 347 -18.77 -22.33 4.97
N SER A 348 -18.29 -21.58 3.97
CA SER A 348 -18.92 -20.33 3.51
C SER A 348 -19.24 -19.36 4.67
N THR A 349 -18.30 -19.20 5.60
CA THR A 349 -18.52 -18.43 6.83
C THR A 349 -17.53 -17.28 6.98
N MET A 350 -18.05 -16.07 7.19
CA MET A 350 -17.25 -14.97 7.73
C MET A 350 -17.12 -15.14 9.25
N ARG A 351 -15.91 -15.45 9.71
CA ARG A 351 -15.59 -15.60 11.13
C ARG A 351 -15.13 -14.26 11.69
N VAL A 352 -15.82 -13.81 12.74
CA VAL A 352 -15.42 -12.66 13.57
C VAL A 352 -14.80 -13.21 14.84
N HIS A 353 -13.47 -13.22 14.89
CA HIS A 353 -12.69 -13.73 16.02
C HIS A 353 -12.65 -12.75 17.20
N GLY A 354 -12.85 -11.47 16.94
CA GLY A 354 -13.00 -10.43 17.95
C GLY A 354 -13.56 -9.15 17.34
N ALA A 355 -14.34 -8.40 18.13
CA ALA A 355 -14.90 -7.12 17.73
C ALA A 355 -14.83 -6.14 18.90
N TYR A 356 -14.23 -4.97 18.65
CA TYR A 356 -13.93 -3.97 19.67
C TYR A 356 -14.40 -2.60 19.18
N VAL A 357 -15.15 -1.87 20.00
CA VAL A 357 -15.56 -0.49 19.74
C VAL A 357 -14.58 0.48 20.41
N GLU A 358 -14.24 1.58 19.74
CA GLU A 358 -13.40 2.64 20.30
C GLU A 358 -14.15 3.46 21.35
N SER A 359 -13.44 4.26 22.15
CA SER A 359 -14.06 5.16 23.11
C SER A 359 -14.75 6.35 22.44
N GLY A 360 -15.79 6.90 23.08
CA GLY A 360 -16.46 8.12 22.62
C GLY A 360 -17.39 7.95 21.42
N VAL A 361 -17.84 6.73 21.11
CA VAL A 361 -18.81 6.44 20.05
C VAL A 361 -19.97 5.57 20.59
N ASP A 362 -21.14 5.68 19.96
CA ASP A 362 -22.31 4.87 20.34
C ASP A 362 -22.17 3.43 19.81
N THR A 363 -22.05 2.48 20.72
CA THR A 363 -21.90 1.05 20.43
C THR A 363 -23.01 0.48 19.54
N ARG A 364 -24.27 0.92 19.70
CA ARG A 364 -25.40 0.43 18.88
C ARG A 364 -25.29 0.93 17.45
N VAL A 365 -24.96 2.21 17.28
CA VAL A 365 -24.75 2.81 15.96
C VAL A 365 -23.58 2.13 15.25
N VAL A 366 -22.46 1.92 15.95
CA VAL A 366 -21.28 1.25 15.39
C VAL A 366 -21.58 -0.22 15.05
N ALA A 367 -22.29 -0.95 15.91
CA ALA A 367 -22.64 -2.35 15.64
C ALA A 367 -23.52 -2.51 14.39
N ALA A 368 -24.53 -1.65 14.23
CA ALA A 368 -25.41 -1.68 13.06
C ALA A 368 -24.64 -1.34 11.78
N ALA A 369 -23.86 -0.25 11.78
CA ALA A 369 -23.08 0.15 10.62
C ALA A 369 -22.01 -0.90 10.24
N LEU A 370 -21.33 -1.49 11.23
CA LEU A 370 -20.37 -2.56 10.99
C LEU A 370 -21.05 -3.81 10.43
N ALA A 371 -22.23 -4.19 10.94
CA ALA A 371 -22.98 -5.32 10.42
C ALA A 371 -23.31 -5.17 8.93
N ASP A 372 -23.75 -3.97 8.51
CA ASP A 372 -24.02 -3.69 7.08
C ASP A 372 -22.76 -3.79 6.21
N GLU A 373 -21.62 -3.30 6.72
CA GLU A 373 -20.35 -3.38 6.01
C GLU A 373 -19.86 -4.84 5.91
N LEU A 374 -20.04 -5.63 6.96
CA LEU A 374 -19.73 -7.07 6.96
C LEU A 374 -20.64 -7.85 6.01
N ARG A 375 -21.93 -7.51 5.91
CA ARG A 375 -22.85 -8.08 4.89
C ARG A 375 -22.37 -7.79 3.48
N SER A 376 -22.01 -6.53 3.21
CA SER A 376 -21.47 -6.14 1.91
C SER A 376 -20.18 -6.90 1.58
N MET A 377 -19.30 -7.10 2.57
CA MET A 377 -18.06 -7.84 2.39
C MET A 377 -18.29 -9.34 2.24
N ALA A 378 -19.24 -9.93 2.98
CA ALA A 378 -19.60 -11.33 2.86
C ALA A 378 -20.15 -11.63 1.47
N ALA A 379 -21.05 -10.78 0.95
CA ALA A 379 -21.54 -10.87 -0.41
C ALA A 379 -20.41 -10.79 -1.46
N TRP A 380 -19.48 -9.85 -1.27
CA TRP A 380 -18.32 -9.69 -2.16
C TRP A 380 -17.37 -10.91 -2.16
N LEU A 381 -17.22 -11.56 -1.00
CA LEU A 381 -16.36 -12.74 -0.82
C LEU A 381 -17.11 -14.06 -1.04
N SER A 382 -18.38 -14.02 -1.45
CA SER A 382 -19.26 -15.19 -1.60
C SER A 382 -19.33 -16.05 -0.32
N LEU A 383 -19.54 -15.39 0.83
CA LEU A 383 -19.75 -16.03 2.13
C LEU A 383 -21.21 -15.90 2.53
N GLU A 384 -21.82 -17.01 2.97
CA GLU A 384 -23.26 -17.09 3.25
C GLU A 384 -23.61 -16.86 4.72
N THR A 385 -22.69 -17.16 5.63
CA THR A 385 -22.97 -17.20 7.07
C THR A 385 -21.97 -16.37 7.89
N PHE A 386 -22.38 -16.00 9.10
CA PHE A 386 -21.54 -15.30 10.08
C PHE A 386 -21.34 -16.15 11.33
N ALA A 387 -20.11 -16.19 11.83
CA ALA A 387 -19.79 -16.79 13.13
C ALA A 387 -19.05 -15.77 13.99
N VAL A 388 -19.72 -15.25 15.03
CA VAL A 388 -19.16 -14.24 15.94
C VAL A 388 -18.75 -14.87 17.27
N GLN A 389 -17.44 -14.80 17.58
CA GLN A 389 -16.91 -15.22 18.88
C GLN A 389 -17.21 -14.16 19.95
N PRO A 390 -17.45 -14.56 21.22
CA PRO A 390 -17.74 -13.63 22.31
C PRO A 390 -16.46 -12.93 22.83
N LYS A 391 -15.68 -12.31 21.93
CA LYS A 391 -14.41 -11.64 22.25
C LYS A 391 -14.46 -10.15 21.87
N GLY A 392 -14.23 -9.29 22.84
CA GLY A 392 -14.26 -7.83 22.69
C GLY A 392 -15.63 -7.22 23.03
N ASN A 393 -15.63 -5.93 23.36
CA ASN A 393 -16.80 -5.20 23.87
C ASN A 393 -17.90 -4.93 22.82
N LEU A 394 -17.63 -5.18 21.53
CA LEU A 394 -18.60 -5.02 20.44
C LEU A 394 -19.20 -6.35 19.97
N ALA A 395 -18.65 -7.50 20.40
CA ALA A 395 -19.04 -8.82 19.88
C ALA A 395 -20.53 -9.15 20.05
N ALA A 396 -21.08 -8.98 21.26
CA ALA A 396 -22.50 -9.30 21.52
C ALA A 396 -23.47 -8.35 20.79
N PRO A 397 -23.28 -7.01 20.81
CA PRO A 397 -24.04 -6.09 19.96
C PRO A 397 -23.97 -6.44 18.46
N LEU A 398 -22.77 -6.72 17.94
CA LEU A 398 -22.57 -7.07 16.54
C LEU A 398 -23.26 -8.38 16.16
N LYS A 399 -23.18 -9.40 17.02
CA LYS A 399 -23.89 -10.68 16.81
C LYS A 399 -25.40 -10.49 16.72
N ARG A 400 -25.98 -9.58 17.50
CA ARG A 400 -27.41 -9.24 17.39
C ARG A 400 -27.72 -8.50 16.10
N ALA A 401 -26.85 -7.57 15.68
CA ALA A 401 -27.04 -6.80 14.46
C ALA A 401 -26.87 -7.61 13.17
N LEU A 402 -26.17 -8.76 13.23
CA LEU A 402 -25.95 -9.69 12.10
C LEU A 402 -27.02 -10.79 11.99
N ARG A 403 -27.86 -10.99 13.01
CA ARG A 403 -29.10 -11.76 12.89
C ARG A 403 -30.09 -10.97 12.06
#